data_AF-A0A1G6NEX9-F1
#
_entry.id   AF-A0A1G6NEX9-F1
#
_cell.length_a   1.000
_cell.length_b   1.000
_cell.length_c   1.000
_cell.angle_alpha   90.00
_cell.angle_beta   90.00
_cell.angle_gamma   90.00
#
_symmetry.space_group_name_H-M   'P 1'
#
loop_
_entity.id
_entity.type
_entity.pdbx_description
1 polymer ?
#
loop_
_entity_poly.entity_id
_entity_poly.type
_entity_poly.pdbx_seq_one_letter_code
_entity_poly.pdbx_strand_id
1 'polypeptide(L)' 'MEKEDILDIPIEKLGFSSNFRRACDTMNVSTLNDITSVLPEQLINKKGFSYSWLGELSAYLDKKGLLHLLQRP' A
#
# COMPACT_ATOMS: atom_id res chain seq x y z
N MET A 1 -10.49 -5.65 -22.24
CA MET A 1 -9.92 -6.44 -21.13
C MET A 1 -9.71 -5.45 -19.99
N GLU A 2 -10.81 -5.20 -19.28
CA GLU A 2 -10.86 -4.25 -18.18
C GLU A 2 -10.00 -4.84 -17.07
N LYS A 3 -8.76 -4.34 -16.98
CA LYS A 3 -7.91 -4.61 -15.83
C LYS A 3 -8.64 -3.95 -14.67
N GLU A 4 -9.30 -4.73 -13.83
CA GLU A 4 -9.61 -4.27 -12.48
C GLU A 4 -8.29 -3.75 -11.92
N ASP A 5 -8.17 -2.43 -11.84
CA ASP A 5 -6.94 -1.79 -11.43
C ASP A 5 -6.76 -2.21 -9.98
N ILE A 6 -5.78 -3.07 -9.73
CA ILE A 6 -5.57 -3.67 -8.40
C ILE A 6 -5.39 -2.57 -7.34
N LEU A 7 -5.01 -1.38 -7.81
CA LEU A 7 -4.91 -0.14 -7.08
C LEU A 7 -6.25 0.31 -6.46
N ASP A 8 -7.37 0.13 -7.16
CA ASP A 8 -8.69 0.53 -6.68
C ASP A 8 -9.31 -0.51 -5.73
N ILE A 9 -8.67 -1.68 -5.57
CA ILE A 9 -9.15 -2.69 -4.64
C ILE A 9 -8.93 -2.20 -3.20
N PRO A 10 -9.96 -2.25 -2.34
CA PRO A 10 -9.85 -1.90 -0.93
C PRO A 10 -8.81 -2.77 -0.21
N ILE A 11 -8.03 -2.16 0.68
CA ILE A 11 -7.01 -2.82 1.53
C ILE A 11 -7.60 -4.04 2.26
N GLU A 12 -8.88 -3.98 2.64
CA GLU A 12 -9.59 -5.06 3.32
C GLU A 12 -9.76 -6.33 2.48
N LYS A 13 -9.91 -6.18 1.16
CA LYS A 13 -10.09 -7.29 0.20
C LYS A 13 -8.77 -7.92 -0.23
N LEU A 14 -7.65 -7.24 0.01
CA LEU A 14 -6.33 -7.66 -0.44
C LEU A 14 -5.67 -8.69 0.49
N GLY A 15 -6.25 -8.92 1.67
CA GLY A 15 -5.78 -9.96 2.59
C GLY A 15 -4.57 -9.56 3.44
N PHE A 16 -4.29 -8.27 3.59
CA PHE A 16 -3.24 -7.78 4.48
C PHE A 16 -3.54 -8.04 5.96
N SER A 17 -2.49 -7.99 6.79
CA SER A 17 -2.59 -8.19 8.24
C SER A 17 -3.47 -7.14 8.92
N SER A 18 -3.97 -7.47 10.12
CA SER A 18 -4.75 -6.53 10.93
C SER A 18 -3.94 -5.28 11.31
N ASN A 19 -2.62 -5.44 11.51
CA ASN A 19 -1.71 -4.33 11.79
C ASN A 19 -1.57 -3.42 10.57
N PHE A 20 -1.50 -4.02 9.39
CA PHE A 20 -1.42 -3.28 8.14
C PHE A 20 -2.64 -2.37 7.95
N ARG A 21 -3.85 -2.94 8.17
CA ARG A 21 -5.12 -2.20 8.09
C ARG A 21 -5.17 -1.05 9.10
N ARG A 22 -4.79 -1.30 10.36
CA ARG A 22 -4.73 -0.24 11.39
C ARG A 22 -3.79 0.90 11.02
N ALA A 23 -2.65 0.59 10.41
CA ALA A 23 -1.74 1.60 9.90
C ALA A 23 -2.38 2.40 8.76
N CYS A 24 -3.02 1.74 7.79
CA CYS A 24 -3.78 2.39 6.73
C CYS A 24 -4.89 3.31 7.28
N ASP A 25 -5.65 2.85 8.28
CA ASP A 25 -6.68 3.66 8.96
C ASP A 25 -6.07 4.93 9.59
N THR A 26 -4.92 4.78 10.26
CA THR A 26 -4.20 5.92 10.87
C THR A 26 -3.67 6.90 9.82
N MET A 27 -3.28 6.38 8.65
CA MET A 27 -2.82 7.16 7.50
C MET A 27 -3.94 7.74 6.64
N ASN A 28 -5.20 7.41 6.96
CA ASN A 28 -6.40 7.72 6.19
C ASN A 28 -6.33 7.22 4.72
N VAL A 29 -5.96 5.95 4.57
CA VAL A 29 -5.76 5.23 3.30
C VAL A 29 -6.73 4.07 3.24
N SER A 30 -7.47 3.92 2.14
CA SER A 30 -8.47 2.83 1.98
C SER A 30 -8.18 1.90 0.81
N THR A 31 -7.38 2.36 -0.16
CA THR A 31 -7.04 1.62 -1.38
C THR A 31 -5.52 1.55 -1.58
N LEU A 32 -5.06 0.65 -2.46
CA LEU A 32 -3.65 0.62 -2.86
C LEU A 32 -3.28 1.89 -3.63
N ASN A 33 -4.22 2.46 -4.40
CA ASN A 33 -4.03 3.69 -5.15
C ASN A 33 -3.67 4.87 -4.23
N ASP A 34 -4.34 4.98 -3.07
CA ASP A 34 -4.03 5.99 -2.05
C ASP A 34 -2.59 5.87 -1.52
N ILE A 35 -2.05 4.64 -1.44
CA ILE A 35 -0.67 4.41 -1.02
C ILE A 35 0.29 4.76 -2.14
N THR A 36 0.06 4.23 -3.34
CA THR A 36 0.96 4.41 -4.49
C THR A 36 0.94 5.83 -5.05
N SER A 37 -0.06 6.63 -4.70
CA SER A 37 -0.14 8.07 -5.01
C SER A 37 0.72 8.93 -4.08
N VAL A 38 1.25 8.35 -3.00
CA VAL A 38 2.09 9.04 -2.02
C VAL A 38 3.54 8.60 -2.20
N LEU A 39 4.46 9.57 -2.19
CA LEU A 39 5.88 9.26 -2.31
C LEU A 39 6.39 8.44 -1.11
N PRO A 40 7.37 7.54 -1.32
CA PRO A 40 7.93 6.72 -0.23
C PRO A 40 8.45 7.53 0.95
N GLU A 41 9.09 8.67 0.67
CA GLU A 41 9.59 9.59 1.70
C GLU A 41 8.46 10.17 2.57
N GLN A 42 7.29 10.40 1.99
CA GLN A 42 6.12 10.91 2.71
C GLN A 42 5.49 9.79 3.54
N LEU A 43 5.47 8.56 3.00
CA LEU A 43 5.01 7.38 3.74
C LEU A 43 5.86 7.15 5.00
N ILE A 44 7.19 7.27 4.91
CA ILE A 44 8.10 7.10 6.06
C ILE A 44 7.78 8.08 7.20
N ASN A 45 7.32 9.30 6.86
CA ASN A 45 6.97 10.33 7.83
C ASN A 45 5.53 10.24 8.35
N LYS A 46 4.68 9.36 7.79
CA LYS A 46 3.28 9.23 8.24
C LYS A 46 3.20 8.54 9.61
N LYS A 47 2.35 9.11 10.46
CA LYS A 47 1.96 8.49 11.74
C LYS A 47 1.22 7.19 11.45
N GLY A 48 1.84 6.05 11.77
CA GLY A 48 1.35 4.71 11.43
C GLY A 48 2.30 3.90 10.55
N PHE A 49 3.33 4.53 9.99
CA PHE A 49 4.33 3.83 9.18
C PHE A 49 5.21 2.94 10.06
N SER A 50 5.54 1.76 9.53
CA SER A 50 6.53 0.87 10.13
C SER A 50 7.24 0.07 9.04
N TYR A 51 8.46 -0.39 9.34
CA TYR A 51 9.22 -1.24 8.43
C TYR A 51 8.50 -2.55 8.12
N SER A 52 7.79 -3.13 9.10
CA SER A 52 6.97 -4.32 8.87
C SER A 52 5.80 -4.06 7.93
N TRP A 53 5.13 -2.91 8.07
CA TRP A 53 4.07 -2.47 7.17
C TRP A 53 4.59 -2.32 5.73
N LEU A 54 5.74 -1.66 5.55
CA LEU A 54 6.37 -1.51 4.24
C LEU A 54 6.77 -2.86 3.65
N GLY A 55 7.27 -3.79 4.47
CA GLY A 55 7.61 -5.15 4.06
C GLY A 55 6.40 -5.92 3.54
N GLU A 56 5.26 -5.86 4.24
CA GLU A 56 4.01 -6.48 3.77
C GLU A 56 3.54 -5.88 2.44
N LEU A 57 3.54 -4.54 2.32
CA LEU A 57 3.18 -3.86 1.08
C LEU A 57 4.10 -4.26 -0.07
N SER A 58 5.41 -4.21 0.17
CA SER A 58 6.43 -4.50 -0.85
C SER A 58 6.32 -5.94 -1.33
N ALA A 59 6.18 -6.90 -0.42
CA ALA A 59 5.99 -8.31 -0.77
C ALA A 59 4.70 -8.54 -1.58
N TYR A 60 3.62 -7.85 -1.21
CA TYR A 60 2.36 -7.93 -1.95
C TYR A 60 2.49 -7.35 -3.37
N LEU A 61 3.06 -6.14 -3.49
CA LEU A 61 3.26 -5.48 -4.76
C LEU A 61 4.22 -6.26 -5.66
N ASP A 62 5.31 -6.81 -5.11
CA ASP A 62 6.27 -7.63 -5.83
C ASP A 62 5.61 -8.89 -6.41
N LYS A 63 4.80 -9.60 -5.60
CA LYS A 63 4.00 -10.75 -6.07
C LYS A 63 3.03 -10.40 -7.21
N LYS A 64 2.63 -9.13 -7.32
CA LYS A 64 1.75 -8.61 -8.36
C LYS A 64 2.49 -7.95 -9.52
N GLY A 65 3.82 -7.84 -9.47
CA GLY A 65 4.62 -7.14 -10.47
C GLY A 65 4.49 -5.61 -10.41
N LEU A 66 4.00 -5.07 -9.29
CA LEU A 66 3.69 -3.65 -9.09
C LEU A 66 4.69 -2.93 -8.17
N LEU A 67 5.76 -3.59 -7.74
CA LEU A 67 6.77 -3.00 -6.84
C LEU A 67 7.37 -1.69 -7.40
N HIS A 68 7.45 -1.58 -8.73
CA HIS A 68 7.92 -0.39 -9.44
C HIS A 68 7.11 0.88 -9.11
N LEU A 69 5.87 0.76 -8.62
CA LEU A 69 5.04 1.91 -8.24
C LEU A 69 5.59 2.64 -7.02
N LEU A 70 6.31 1.95 -6.12
CA LEU A 70 6.98 2.58 -4.98
C LEU A 70 8.30 3.25 -5.35
N GLN A 71 8.79 3.08 -6.57
CA GLN A 71 10.05 3.67 -7.03
C GLN A 71 9.82 4.81 -8.02
N ARG A 72 8.57 5.25 -8.18
CA ARG A 72 8.26 6.36 -9.08
C ARG A 72 8.89 7.66 -8.54
N PRO A 73 9.64 8.39 -9.39
CA PRO A 73 10.27 9.65 -9.02
C PRO A 73 9.26 10.77 -8.79
#